data_AF-U1PFW2-F1
#
_entry.id   AF-U1PFW2-F1
#
_cell.length_a   1.000
_cell.length_b   1.000
_cell.length_c   1.000
_cell.angle_alpha   90.00
_cell.angle_beta   90.00
_cell.angle_gamma   90.00
#
_symmetry.space_group_name_H-M   'P 1'
#
loop_
_entity.id
_entity.type
_entity.pdbx_description
1 polymer ?
#
loop_
_entity_poly.entity_id
_entity_poly.type
_entity_poly.pdbx_seq_one_letter_code
_entity_poly.pdbx_strand_id
1 'polypeptide(L)'
;MLGYRLYRSARVTPGQRFAQVVGTPDAVAVLMHSDPDPDAMASAVAAAEIAEEQGTDATIYYPGQIQRDENRAFETVLNLQFQRIDSGEDIAEQQVVLVDHNTTRELKNDGTLAIMAVVDHHSGDGTGSQFTDVRPELGACASILSEYLNDLGRAPDDTWIDVHPDNKQNRQKLQQTREKGLLPASISTGLVYGIQTDTDNLTDGCTAADFEAVRYLYNGIDNNRLNRMANPDVDAETLELLAQAITNRDVRSPFAISDVGTVSNTDAIPQAADELERLDCVTAVVVMGDKDGVIRLAGRSSDDRIHMGKILGTLTDSIPLAGGGGHARMGGGRIPIEHMEGLGPGKGLSRAEFKEQLFKAMNGEF
;
A
#
# COMPACT_ATOMS: atom_id res chain seq x y z
N MET A 1 42.00 -14.68 0.63
CA MET A 1 40.64 -14.67 0.02
C MET A 1 39.88 -15.99 0.13
N LEU A 2 40.47 -17.11 0.58
CA LEU A 2 39.74 -18.40 0.72
C LEU A 2 38.97 -18.52 2.06
N GLY A 3 39.43 -17.85 3.12
CA GLY A 3 38.81 -17.92 4.45
C GLY A 3 37.52 -17.11 4.65
N TYR A 4 37.28 -16.07 3.84
CA TYR A 4 36.08 -15.22 3.97
C TYR A 4 34.83 -15.87 3.36
N ARG A 5 35.00 -16.72 2.34
CA ARG A 5 33.90 -17.52 1.75
C ARG A 5 33.49 -18.71 2.62
N LEU A 6 34.43 -19.30 3.36
CA LEU A 6 34.15 -20.41 4.28
C LEU A 6 33.48 -19.96 5.60
N TYR A 7 33.62 -18.70 6.01
CA TYR A 7 32.99 -18.21 7.24
C TYR A 7 31.49 -17.89 7.06
N ARG A 8 31.06 -17.57 5.83
CA ARG A 8 29.63 -17.39 5.47
C ARG A 8 28.87 -18.71 5.33
N SER A 9 29.55 -19.85 5.15
CA SER A 9 28.91 -21.16 4.92
C SER A 9 28.57 -21.94 6.19
N ALA A 10 28.68 -21.34 7.38
CA ALA A 10 28.47 -22.03 8.67
C ALA A 10 27.27 -21.53 9.46
N ARG A 11 26.59 -20.46 9.03
CA ARG A 11 25.35 -19.97 9.66
C ARG A 11 24.20 -20.10 8.69
N VAL A 12 23.13 -20.77 9.13
CA VAL A 12 21.84 -20.79 8.43
C VAL A 12 21.38 -19.34 8.31
N THR A 13 21.17 -18.88 7.07
CA THR A 13 20.77 -17.51 6.81
C THR A 13 19.31 -17.27 7.20
N PRO A 14 18.84 -16.02 7.35
CA PRO A 14 17.44 -15.71 7.63
C PRO A 14 16.48 -16.39 6.63
N GLY A 15 16.76 -16.28 5.32
CA GLY A 15 15.92 -16.91 4.30
C GLY A 15 15.85 -18.44 4.42
N GLN A 16 16.98 -19.08 4.73
CA GLN A 16 17.01 -20.53 4.98
C GLN A 16 16.24 -20.94 6.24
N ARG A 17 16.27 -20.12 7.30
CA ARG A 17 15.49 -20.38 8.52
C ARG A 17 13.99 -20.16 8.28
N PHE A 18 13.63 -19.12 7.55
CA PHE A 18 12.24 -18.85 7.18
C PHE A 18 11.68 -20.02 6.36
N ALA A 19 12.38 -20.43 5.30
CA ALA A 19 12.00 -21.59 4.48
C ALA A 19 11.83 -22.87 5.32
N GLN A 20 12.75 -23.15 6.24
CA GLN A 20 12.63 -24.30 7.15
C GLN A 20 11.37 -24.25 8.01
N VAL A 21 11.00 -23.07 8.53
CA VAL A 21 9.83 -22.88 9.39
C VAL A 21 8.54 -23.03 8.58
N VAL A 22 8.41 -22.32 7.46
CA VAL A 22 7.21 -22.40 6.61
C VAL A 22 7.06 -23.73 5.88
N GLY A 23 8.12 -24.52 5.77
CA GLY A 23 8.09 -25.89 5.23
C GLY A 23 7.71 -26.98 6.24
N THR A 24 7.41 -26.63 7.51
CA THR A 24 7.01 -27.62 8.53
C THR A 24 5.55 -28.10 8.45
N PRO A 25 4.54 -27.25 8.17
CA PRO A 25 3.15 -27.70 8.00
C PRO A 25 2.84 -28.13 6.56
N ASP A 26 1.70 -28.82 6.38
CA ASP A 26 1.17 -29.16 5.05
C ASP A 26 0.64 -27.92 4.30
N ALA A 27 0.11 -26.94 5.03
CA ALA A 27 -0.39 -25.68 4.47
C ALA A 27 -0.18 -24.49 5.42
N VAL A 28 -0.01 -23.28 4.87
CA VAL A 28 0.10 -22.01 5.58
C VAL A 28 -0.82 -20.93 5.01
N ALA A 29 -1.36 -20.10 5.89
CA ALA A 29 -2.00 -18.84 5.51
C ALA A 29 -0.96 -17.72 5.54
N VAL A 30 -0.78 -17.02 4.42
CA VAL A 30 0.00 -15.78 4.36
C VAL A 30 -1.00 -14.63 4.49
N LEU A 31 -0.97 -13.91 5.60
CA LEU A 31 -1.91 -12.83 5.88
C LEU A 31 -1.24 -11.48 5.62
N MET A 32 -1.93 -10.61 4.89
CA MET A 32 -1.60 -9.18 4.70
C MET A 32 -2.42 -8.30 5.65
N HIS A 33 -2.02 -7.04 5.82
CA HIS A 33 -2.77 -6.04 6.58
C HIS A 33 -4.03 -5.58 5.83
N SER A 34 -4.85 -4.74 6.48
CA SER A 34 -6.04 -4.18 5.83
C SER A 34 -5.68 -3.13 4.78
N ASP A 35 -6.35 -3.16 3.64
CA ASP A 35 -6.06 -2.28 2.48
C ASP A 35 -4.61 -2.44 1.96
N PRO A 36 -4.21 -3.67 1.54
CA PRO A 36 -2.82 -3.98 1.22
C PRO A 36 -2.29 -3.14 0.06
N ASP A 37 -1.06 -2.70 0.22
CA ASP A 37 -0.30 -1.96 -0.78
C ASP A 37 0.62 -2.88 -1.61
N PRO A 38 1.36 -2.36 -2.60
CA PRO A 38 2.26 -3.18 -3.40
C PRO A 38 3.36 -3.88 -2.60
N ASP A 39 3.83 -3.33 -1.48
CA ASP A 39 4.85 -3.99 -0.66
C ASP A 39 4.27 -5.22 0.06
N ALA A 40 3.12 -5.07 0.72
CA ALA A 40 2.39 -6.17 1.34
C ALA A 40 2.07 -7.28 0.34
N MET A 41 1.53 -6.92 -0.84
CA MET A 41 1.15 -7.87 -1.88
C MET A 41 2.37 -8.61 -2.47
N ALA A 42 3.46 -7.88 -2.77
CA ALA A 42 4.67 -8.50 -3.29
C ALA A 42 5.34 -9.42 -2.25
N SER A 43 5.39 -8.98 -1.00
CA SER A 43 5.94 -9.74 0.12
C SER A 43 5.14 -11.02 0.40
N ALA A 44 3.81 -10.96 0.32
CA ALA A 44 2.94 -12.12 0.47
C ALA A 44 3.17 -13.16 -0.64
N VAL A 45 3.28 -12.71 -1.89
CA VAL A 45 3.58 -13.58 -3.03
C VAL A 45 4.95 -14.24 -2.86
N ALA A 46 5.97 -13.50 -2.41
CA ALA A 46 7.29 -14.07 -2.18
C ALA A 46 7.33 -15.06 -1.00
N ALA A 47 6.61 -14.78 0.09
CA ALA A 47 6.49 -15.71 1.20
C ALA A 47 5.77 -17.01 0.80
N ALA A 48 4.69 -16.89 0.02
CA ALA A 48 3.97 -18.03 -0.55
C ALA A 48 4.85 -18.84 -1.51
N GLU A 49 5.62 -18.19 -2.40
CA GLU A 49 6.58 -18.85 -3.28
C GLU A 49 7.60 -19.68 -2.47
N ILE A 50 8.16 -19.11 -1.40
CA ILE A 50 9.12 -19.82 -0.55
C ILE A 50 8.47 -21.04 0.12
N ALA A 51 7.24 -20.93 0.62
CA ALA A 51 6.51 -22.04 1.22
C ALA A 51 6.19 -23.15 0.21
N GLU A 52 5.69 -22.79 -0.97
CA GLU A 52 5.37 -23.74 -2.04
C GLU A 52 6.61 -24.46 -2.57
N GLU A 53 7.77 -23.80 -2.62
CA GLU A 53 9.04 -24.46 -2.94
C GLU A 53 9.46 -25.52 -1.91
N GLN A 54 8.98 -25.44 -0.66
CA GLN A 54 9.16 -26.49 0.35
C GLN A 54 8.08 -27.60 0.27
N GLY A 55 7.12 -27.47 -0.65
CA GLY A 55 5.99 -28.40 -0.77
C GLY A 55 4.86 -28.13 0.22
N THR A 56 4.81 -26.94 0.81
CA THR A 56 3.71 -26.49 1.67
C THR A 56 2.73 -25.67 0.84
N ASP A 57 1.45 -26.02 0.86
CA ASP A 57 0.41 -25.25 0.18
C ASP A 57 0.26 -23.87 0.84
N ALA A 58 0.23 -22.79 0.07
CA ALA A 58 0.12 -21.44 0.59
C ALA A 58 -1.13 -20.73 0.06
N THR A 59 -1.93 -20.17 0.96
CA THR A 59 -3.07 -19.32 0.60
C THR A 59 -2.83 -17.90 1.12
N ILE A 60 -2.98 -16.91 0.24
CA ILE A 60 -2.80 -15.49 0.60
C ILE A 60 -4.16 -14.87 0.96
N TYR A 61 -4.22 -14.23 2.13
CA TYR A 61 -5.42 -13.60 2.68
C TYR A 61 -5.23 -12.11 2.94
N TYR A 62 -6.33 -11.35 2.88
CA TYR A 62 -6.36 -9.96 3.33
C TYR A 62 -7.76 -9.55 3.86
N PRO A 63 -7.83 -8.72 4.91
CA PRO A 63 -9.04 -8.02 5.29
C PRO A 63 -9.19 -6.69 4.53
N GLY A 64 -10.39 -6.10 4.53
CA GLY A 64 -10.62 -4.77 3.96
C GLY A 64 -10.82 -4.77 2.44
N GLN A 65 -10.35 -3.73 1.73
CA GLN A 65 -10.56 -3.57 0.28
C GLN A 65 -9.34 -2.97 -0.44
N ILE A 66 -9.00 -3.49 -1.62
CA ILE A 66 -7.98 -2.89 -2.48
C ILE A 66 -8.64 -1.76 -3.29
N GLN A 67 -8.58 -0.52 -2.77
CA GLN A 67 -9.30 0.63 -3.35
C GLN A 67 -8.44 1.50 -4.27
N ARG A 68 -7.14 1.68 -3.96
CA ARG A 68 -6.26 2.57 -4.75
C ARG A 68 -6.03 2.01 -6.15
N ASP A 69 -6.04 2.88 -7.15
CA ASP A 69 -5.94 2.48 -8.55
C ASP A 69 -4.60 1.82 -8.88
N GLU A 70 -3.51 2.30 -8.27
CA GLU A 70 -2.17 1.72 -8.38
C GLU A 70 -2.14 0.29 -7.82
N ASN A 71 -2.75 0.06 -6.65
CA ASN A 71 -2.81 -1.26 -6.02
C ASN A 71 -3.66 -2.23 -6.85
N ARG A 72 -4.78 -1.75 -7.40
CA ARG A 72 -5.63 -2.53 -8.30
C ARG A 72 -4.94 -2.84 -9.63
N ALA A 73 -4.16 -1.89 -10.16
CA ALA A 73 -3.35 -2.10 -11.36
C ALA A 73 -2.26 -3.14 -11.10
N PHE A 74 -1.62 -3.09 -9.93
CA PHE A 74 -0.65 -4.08 -9.49
C PHE A 74 -1.24 -5.49 -9.46
N GLU A 75 -2.36 -5.68 -8.75
CA GLU A 75 -3.09 -6.95 -8.68
C GLU A 75 -3.45 -7.47 -10.09
N THR A 76 -3.96 -6.59 -10.95
CA THR A 76 -4.40 -6.93 -12.31
C THR A 76 -3.24 -7.32 -13.23
N VAL A 77 -2.15 -6.54 -13.24
CA VAL A 77 -1.02 -6.75 -14.17
C VAL A 77 -0.24 -8.01 -13.82
N LEU A 78 -0.12 -8.32 -12.53
CA LEU A 78 0.53 -9.54 -12.03
C LEU A 78 -0.40 -10.76 -11.99
N ASN A 79 -1.69 -10.58 -12.28
CA ASN A 79 -2.72 -11.62 -12.20
C ASN A 79 -2.72 -12.30 -10.82
N LEU A 80 -2.74 -11.47 -9.77
CA LEU A 80 -2.70 -11.93 -8.39
C LEU A 80 -4.06 -12.47 -7.96
N GLN A 81 -4.05 -13.45 -7.07
CA GLN A 81 -5.24 -14.11 -6.55
C GLN A 81 -5.11 -14.17 -5.03
N PHE A 82 -5.99 -13.44 -4.36
CA PHE A 82 -6.02 -13.34 -2.91
C PHE A 82 -7.42 -13.66 -2.39
N GLN A 83 -7.51 -14.21 -1.18
CA GLN A 83 -8.78 -14.45 -0.51
C GLN A 83 -9.09 -13.31 0.44
N ARG A 84 -10.14 -12.55 0.12
CA ARG A 84 -10.67 -11.54 1.04
C ARG A 84 -11.40 -12.21 2.19
N ILE A 85 -11.09 -11.80 3.42
CA ILE A 85 -11.70 -12.30 4.65
C ILE A 85 -12.27 -11.17 5.50
N ASP A 86 -13.29 -11.48 6.30
CA ASP A 86 -13.87 -10.52 7.25
C ASP A 86 -13.41 -10.81 8.68
N SER A 87 -12.97 -12.04 8.97
CA SER A 87 -12.53 -12.48 10.28
C SER A 87 -11.45 -13.55 10.24
N GLY A 88 -10.74 -13.74 11.35
CA GLY A 88 -9.74 -14.80 11.49
C GLY A 88 -10.32 -16.22 11.42
N GLU A 89 -11.63 -16.38 11.65
CA GLU A 89 -12.33 -17.67 11.51
C GLU A 89 -12.45 -18.11 10.04
N ASP A 90 -12.28 -17.19 9.09
CA ASP A 90 -12.34 -17.48 7.66
C ASP A 90 -11.03 -18.11 7.13
N ILE A 91 -9.96 -18.10 7.93
CA ILE A 91 -8.67 -18.70 7.59
C ILE A 91 -8.77 -20.22 7.78
N ALA A 92 -8.57 -20.98 6.72
CA ALA A 92 -8.67 -22.45 6.75
C ALA A 92 -7.42 -23.13 7.33
N GLU A 93 -6.25 -22.51 7.18
CA GLU A 93 -4.97 -23.05 7.56
C GLU A 93 -4.68 -22.85 9.05
N GLN A 94 -3.99 -23.83 9.64
CA GLN A 94 -3.71 -23.83 11.08
C GLN A 94 -2.54 -22.94 11.49
N GLN A 95 -1.71 -22.51 10.54
CA GLN A 95 -0.51 -21.72 10.79
C GLN A 95 -0.55 -20.47 9.92
N VAL A 96 -0.28 -19.33 10.54
CA VAL A 96 -0.34 -18.02 9.88
C VAL A 96 1.04 -17.39 9.82
N VAL A 97 1.40 -16.86 8.66
CA VAL A 97 2.56 -16.01 8.42
C VAL A 97 2.07 -14.58 8.22
N LEU A 98 2.55 -13.64 9.03
CA LEU A 98 2.31 -12.21 8.79
C LEU A 98 3.45 -11.63 7.96
N VAL A 99 3.09 -10.88 6.92
CA VAL A 99 4.03 -10.13 6.08
C VAL A 99 3.66 -8.66 6.07
N ASP A 100 4.67 -7.80 6.15
CA ASP A 100 4.54 -6.33 6.10
C ASP A 100 3.68 -5.72 7.22
N HIS A 101 3.40 -6.52 8.24
CA HIS A 101 2.84 -6.09 9.51
C HIS A 101 3.11 -7.16 10.56
N ASN A 102 3.08 -6.77 11.82
CA ASN A 102 3.39 -7.68 12.92
C ASN A 102 2.22 -7.92 13.89
N THR A 103 1.04 -7.31 13.69
CA THR A 103 -0.12 -7.48 14.58
C THR A 103 -1.43 -7.74 13.86
N THR A 104 -2.31 -8.56 14.44
CA THR A 104 -3.63 -8.86 13.86
C THR A 104 -4.73 -7.89 14.30
N ARG A 105 -4.38 -6.67 14.73
CA ARG A 105 -5.35 -5.71 15.32
C ARG A 105 -6.44 -5.27 14.35
N GLU A 106 -6.13 -5.26 13.05
CA GLU A 106 -7.04 -4.83 11.99
C GLU A 106 -8.00 -5.95 11.55
N LEU A 107 -7.70 -7.21 11.91
CA LEU A 107 -8.54 -8.36 11.60
C LEU A 107 -9.42 -8.70 12.81
N LYS A 108 -10.73 -8.84 12.61
CA LYS A 108 -11.61 -9.34 13.67
C LYS A 108 -11.26 -10.79 13.99
N ASN A 109 -10.69 -11.04 15.15
CA ASN A 109 -10.34 -12.39 15.62
C ASN A 109 -10.46 -12.49 17.14
N ASP A 110 -10.48 -13.71 17.67
CA ASP A 110 -10.59 -14.01 19.10
C ASP A 110 -9.22 -14.08 19.82
N GLY A 111 -8.13 -13.73 19.12
CA GLY A 111 -6.76 -13.79 19.62
C GLY A 111 -6.13 -15.18 19.56
N THR A 112 -6.76 -16.16 18.91
CA THR A 112 -6.27 -17.55 18.87
C THR A 112 -5.51 -17.93 17.60
N LEU A 113 -5.37 -17.01 16.64
CA LEU A 113 -4.60 -17.25 15.41
C LEU A 113 -3.17 -17.67 15.75
N ALA A 114 -2.76 -18.85 15.27
CA ALA A 114 -1.43 -19.38 15.50
C ALA A 114 -0.43 -18.73 14.54
N ILE A 115 0.09 -17.57 14.95
CA ILE A 115 1.12 -16.85 14.20
C ILE A 115 2.44 -17.62 14.32
N MET A 116 2.84 -18.29 13.24
CA MET A 116 4.07 -19.09 13.20
C MET A 116 5.29 -18.22 12.88
N ALA A 117 5.11 -17.26 11.97
CA ALA A 117 6.18 -16.41 11.46
C ALA A 117 5.69 -14.98 11.25
N VAL A 118 6.59 -14.01 11.44
CA VAL A 118 6.38 -12.59 11.14
C VAL A 118 7.59 -12.08 10.37
N VAL A 119 7.34 -11.40 9.25
CA VAL A 119 8.35 -10.69 8.46
C VAL A 119 7.83 -9.28 8.20
N ASP A 120 8.53 -8.26 8.67
CA ASP A 120 8.03 -6.88 8.66
C ASP A 120 9.19 -5.87 8.69
N HIS A 121 8.94 -4.67 8.18
CA HIS A 121 9.85 -3.52 8.32
C HIS A 121 9.22 -2.39 9.15
N HIS A 122 8.00 -2.55 9.64
CA HIS A 122 7.41 -1.59 10.57
C HIS A 122 7.85 -1.84 12.01
N SER A 123 7.93 -0.76 12.80
CA SER A 123 8.14 -0.89 14.24
C SER A 123 6.92 -1.53 14.91
N GLY A 124 7.13 -2.49 15.81
CA GLY A 124 6.07 -3.09 16.62
C GLY A 124 6.56 -4.22 17.51
N ASP A 125 5.68 -4.70 18.39
CA ASP A 125 5.99 -5.77 19.36
C ASP A 125 5.43 -7.14 18.94
N GLY A 126 4.91 -7.23 17.73
CA GLY A 126 4.37 -8.46 17.15
C GLY A 126 5.44 -9.52 16.92
N THR A 127 5.14 -10.77 17.24
CA THR A 127 6.10 -11.88 17.11
C THR A 127 5.42 -13.15 16.60
N GLY A 128 6.17 -13.93 15.81
CA GLY A 128 5.81 -15.29 15.42
C GLY A 128 6.39 -16.30 16.39
N SER A 129 5.65 -17.37 16.65
CA SER A 129 6.03 -18.41 17.62
C SER A 129 7.28 -19.19 17.24
N GLN A 130 7.62 -19.26 15.95
CA GLN A 130 8.79 -20.00 15.44
C GLN A 130 9.81 -19.11 14.72
N PHE A 131 9.35 -18.03 14.08
CA PHE A 131 10.22 -17.11 13.34
C PHE A 131 9.74 -15.66 13.50
N THR A 132 10.67 -14.74 13.64
CA THR A 132 10.38 -13.30 13.66
C THR A 132 11.59 -12.59 13.06
N ASP A 133 11.37 -11.82 12.01
CA ASP A 133 12.36 -10.93 11.41
C ASP A 133 11.69 -9.58 11.16
N VAL A 134 11.94 -8.63 12.07
CA VAL A 134 11.41 -7.28 12.02
C VAL A 134 12.59 -6.33 11.89
N ARG A 135 12.67 -5.59 10.78
CA ARG A 135 13.83 -4.73 10.46
C ARG A 135 13.40 -3.29 10.19
N PRO A 136 13.11 -2.49 11.23
CA PRO A 136 12.61 -1.11 11.10
C PRO A 136 13.51 -0.14 10.36
N GLU A 137 14.77 -0.51 10.15
CA GLU A 137 15.72 0.25 9.38
C GLU A 137 15.57 0.09 7.86
N LEU A 138 14.90 -0.95 7.36
CA LEU A 138 14.75 -1.20 5.93
C LEU A 138 13.58 -0.42 5.33
N GLY A 139 13.73 -0.07 4.06
CA GLY A 139 12.74 0.73 3.35
C GLY A 139 11.48 -0.03 2.99
N ALA A 140 11.53 -1.36 2.87
CA ALA A 140 10.38 -2.20 2.50
C ALA A 140 10.51 -3.63 3.03
N CYS A 141 9.39 -4.29 3.31
CA CYS A 141 9.30 -5.72 3.57
C CYS A 141 9.76 -6.55 2.35
N ALA A 142 9.45 -6.10 1.13
CA ALA A 142 9.90 -6.74 -0.10
C ALA A 142 11.43 -6.82 -0.21
N SER A 143 12.17 -5.88 0.39
CA SER A 143 13.64 -5.97 0.48
C SER A 143 14.10 -7.16 1.33
N ILE A 144 13.38 -7.46 2.42
CA ILE A 144 13.65 -8.63 3.28
C ILE A 144 13.37 -9.93 2.52
N LEU A 145 12.21 -10.02 1.85
CA LEU A 145 11.86 -11.23 1.08
C LEU A 145 12.77 -11.42 -0.13
N SER A 146 13.27 -10.34 -0.73
CA SER A 146 14.31 -10.39 -1.78
C SER A 146 15.62 -10.97 -1.26
N GLU A 147 16.05 -10.59 -0.04
CA GLU A 147 17.19 -11.21 0.63
C GLU A 147 16.96 -12.71 0.83
N TYR A 148 15.75 -13.12 1.22
CA TYR A 148 15.44 -14.54 1.45
C TYR A 148 15.52 -15.37 0.18
N LEU A 149 14.96 -14.88 -0.93
CA LEU A 149 15.05 -15.55 -2.23
C LEU A 149 16.51 -15.68 -2.69
N ASN A 150 17.33 -14.64 -2.49
CA ASN A 150 18.76 -14.68 -2.79
C ASN A 150 19.53 -15.66 -1.89
N ASP A 151 19.21 -15.70 -0.60
CA ASP A 151 19.75 -16.66 0.38
C ASP A 151 19.46 -18.13 0.01
N LEU A 152 18.28 -18.37 -0.59
CA LEU A 152 17.85 -19.65 -1.12
C LEU A 152 18.45 -19.97 -2.50
N GLY A 153 19.25 -19.05 -3.06
CA GLY A 153 19.95 -19.24 -4.33
C GLY A 153 19.04 -19.10 -5.55
N ARG A 154 17.92 -18.39 -5.44
CA ARG A 154 17.02 -18.13 -6.58
C ARG A 154 17.64 -17.06 -7.47
N ALA A 155 17.82 -17.36 -8.74
CA ALA A 155 18.36 -16.41 -9.72
C ALA A 155 17.22 -15.78 -10.53
N PRO A 156 17.09 -14.44 -10.55
CA PRO A 156 16.10 -13.75 -11.37
C PRO A 156 16.22 -14.10 -12.85
N ASP A 157 15.09 -14.41 -13.46
CA ASP A 157 14.92 -14.77 -14.86
C ASP A 157 13.86 -13.88 -15.50
N ASP A 158 14.12 -13.40 -16.72
CA ASP A 158 13.24 -12.45 -17.43
C ASP A 158 12.01 -13.13 -18.07
N THR A 159 11.84 -14.43 -17.88
CA THR A 159 10.65 -15.14 -18.35
C THR A 159 9.44 -14.81 -17.50
N TRP A 160 8.44 -14.19 -18.11
CA TRP A 160 7.13 -14.00 -17.49
C TRP A 160 6.40 -15.34 -17.30
N ILE A 161 6.00 -15.60 -16.05
CA ILE A 161 5.15 -16.71 -15.64
C ILE A 161 4.23 -16.14 -14.56
N ASP A 162 2.92 -16.23 -14.73
CA ASP A 162 2.00 -15.74 -13.69
C ASP A 162 2.22 -16.53 -12.40
N VAL A 163 2.21 -15.84 -11.25
CA VAL A 163 2.42 -16.44 -9.93
C VAL A 163 1.25 -17.31 -9.48
N HIS A 164 0.04 -16.99 -9.96
CA HIS A 164 -1.17 -17.80 -9.79
C HIS A 164 -1.66 -18.31 -11.15
N PRO A 165 -0.96 -19.28 -11.75
CA PRO A 165 -1.24 -19.75 -13.10
C PRO A 165 -2.61 -20.43 -13.20
N ASP A 166 -3.44 -19.95 -14.13
CA ASP A 166 -4.81 -20.41 -14.39
C ASP A 166 -4.87 -21.82 -15.04
N ASN A 167 -3.86 -22.18 -15.82
CA ASN A 167 -3.81 -23.39 -16.62
C ASN A 167 -2.68 -24.36 -16.22
N LYS A 168 -2.85 -25.64 -16.59
CA LYS A 168 -1.91 -26.72 -16.25
C LYS A 168 -0.51 -26.51 -16.84
N GLN A 169 -0.41 -25.89 -18.02
CA GLN A 169 0.87 -25.68 -18.70
C GLN A 169 1.72 -24.65 -17.96
N ASN A 170 1.11 -23.52 -17.54
CA ASN A 170 1.79 -22.49 -16.76
C ASN A 170 2.15 -23.00 -15.36
N ARG A 171 1.31 -23.81 -14.72
CA ARG A 171 1.65 -24.52 -13.47
C ARG A 171 2.91 -25.39 -13.61
N GLN A 172 2.99 -26.18 -14.67
CA GLN A 172 4.17 -27.01 -14.94
C GLN A 172 5.41 -26.16 -15.25
N LYS A 173 5.25 -25.05 -15.96
CA LYS A 173 6.34 -24.12 -16.25
C LYS A 173 6.88 -23.48 -14.97
N LEU A 174 6.01 -23.02 -14.07
CA LEU A 174 6.38 -22.47 -12.77
C LEU A 174 7.15 -23.50 -11.92
N GLN A 175 6.65 -24.73 -11.84
CA GLN A 175 7.33 -25.83 -11.13
C GLN A 175 8.73 -26.11 -11.71
N GLN A 176 8.88 -26.15 -13.04
CA GLN A 176 10.18 -26.32 -13.67
C GLN A 176 11.14 -25.15 -13.42
N THR A 177 10.62 -23.93 -13.30
CA THR A 177 11.40 -22.74 -12.95
C THR A 177 11.94 -22.84 -11.52
N ARG A 178 11.08 -23.25 -10.56
CA ARG A 178 11.48 -23.54 -9.16
C ARG A 178 12.58 -24.59 -9.07
N GLU A 179 12.43 -25.71 -9.79
CA GLU A 179 13.42 -26.81 -9.82
C GLU A 179 14.78 -26.39 -10.37
N LYS A 180 14.82 -25.38 -11.26
CA LYS A 180 16.05 -24.83 -11.83
C LYS A 180 16.72 -23.78 -10.94
N GLY A 181 16.10 -23.41 -9.82
CA GLY A 181 16.62 -22.31 -9.00
C GLY A 181 16.41 -20.94 -9.63
N LEU A 182 15.39 -20.79 -10.48
CA LEU A 182 15.10 -19.53 -11.15
C LEU A 182 13.91 -18.83 -10.48
N LEU A 183 13.93 -17.50 -10.47
CA LEU A 183 12.86 -16.66 -9.97
C LEU A 183 12.14 -16.01 -11.17
N PRO A 184 10.85 -16.29 -11.41
CA PRO A 184 10.11 -15.73 -12.53
C PRO A 184 10.07 -14.19 -12.53
N ALA A 185 9.94 -13.62 -13.73
CA ALA A 185 9.89 -12.17 -13.90
C ALA A 185 8.73 -11.51 -13.16
N SER A 186 7.60 -12.20 -13.01
CA SER A 186 6.45 -11.70 -12.25
C SER A 186 6.79 -11.40 -10.79
N ILE A 187 7.49 -12.32 -10.10
CA ILE A 187 7.90 -12.13 -8.70
C ILE A 187 8.95 -11.03 -8.59
N SER A 188 9.95 -11.02 -9.48
CA SER A 188 10.98 -9.97 -9.48
C SER A 188 10.39 -8.59 -9.74
N THR A 189 9.47 -8.48 -10.70
CA THR A 189 8.79 -7.22 -11.02
C THR A 189 7.91 -6.75 -9.86
N GLY A 190 7.17 -7.68 -9.24
CA GLY A 190 6.34 -7.38 -8.07
C GLY A 190 7.15 -6.84 -6.89
N LEU A 191 8.23 -7.55 -6.51
CA LEU A 191 9.12 -7.14 -5.44
C LEU A 191 9.80 -5.79 -5.71
N VAL A 192 10.28 -5.54 -6.93
CA VAL A 192 10.87 -4.23 -7.27
C VAL A 192 9.84 -3.10 -7.14
N TYR A 193 8.61 -3.33 -7.57
CA TYR A 193 7.57 -2.31 -7.46
C TYR A 193 7.14 -2.06 -5.99
N GLY A 194 7.07 -3.10 -5.17
CA GLY A 194 6.87 -2.98 -3.72
C GLY A 194 7.96 -2.11 -3.08
N ILE A 195 9.23 -2.43 -3.33
CA ILE A 195 10.36 -1.63 -2.84
C ILE A 195 10.27 -0.17 -3.33
N GLN A 196 9.95 0.05 -4.61
CA GLN A 196 9.83 1.40 -5.17
C GLN A 196 8.68 2.21 -4.55
N THR A 197 7.58 1.56 -4.19
CA THR A 197 6.41 2.25 -3.62
C THR A 197 6.71 2.78 -2.22
N ASP A 198 7.34 1.97 -1.38
CA ASP A 198 7.61 2.34 0.02
C ASP A 198 8.83 3.25 0.20
N THR A 199 9.73 3.25 -0.78
CA THR A 199 10.96 4.06 -0.75
C THR A 199 10.91 5.32 -1.62
N ASP A 200 9.73 5.71 -2.11
CA ASP A 200 9.56 6.77 -3.10
C ASP A 200 10.59 6.67 -4.24
N ASN A 201 10.58 5.54 -4.95
CA ASN A 201 11.54 5.22 -6.01
C ASN A 201 13.01 5.23 -5.56
N LEU A 202 13.30 4.71 -4.35
CA LEU A 202 14.63 4.69 -3.72
C LEU A 202 15.19 6.10 -3.44
N THR A 203 14.31 7.10 -3.23
CA THR A 203 14.73 8.47 -2.94
C THR A 203 14.47 8.89 -1.49
N ASP A 204 13.57 8.21 -0.79
CA ASP A 204 13.29 8.41 0.64
C ASP A 204 13.14 7.08 1.37
N GLY A 205 13.31 7.06 2.70
CA GLY A 205 13.10 5.85 3.52
C GLY A 205 14.00 4.64 3.24
N CYS A 206 14.89 4.69 2.25
CA CYS A 206 15.70 3.55 1.80
C CYS A 206 17.10 3.46 2.45
N THR A 207 17.67 2.26 2.39
CA THR A 207 19.04 1.94 2.82
C THR A 207 19.82 1.25 1.70
N ALA A 208 21.12 1.05 1.92
CA ALA A 208 21.96 0.27 1.00
C ALA A 208 21.42 -1.14 0.75
N ALA A 209 20.70 -1.75 1.70
CA ALA A 209 20.12 -3.08 1.52
C ALA A 209 18.97 -3.07 0.51
N ASP A 210 18.17 -2.01 0.45
CA ASP A 210 17.09 -1.84 -0.54
C ASP A 210 17.66 -1.73 -1.96
N PHE A 211 18.76 -0.97 -2.12
CA PHE A 211 19.51 -0.92 -3.39
C PHE A 211 20.07 -2.29 -3.78
N GLU A 212 20.59 -3.07 -2.83
CA GLU A 212 21.10 -4.42 -3.11
C GLU A 212 19.98 -5.41 -3.47
N ALA A 213 18.81 -5.30 -2.84
CA ALA A 213 17.63 -6.07 -3.18
C ALA A 213 17.18 -5.78 -4.62
N VAL A 214 17.06 -4.50 -5.00
CA VAL A 214 16.73 -4.11 -6.37
C VAL A 214 17.83 -4.57 -7.34
N ARG A 215 19.12 -4.39 -7.00
CA ARG A 215 20.24 -4.86 -7.83
C ARG A 215 20.18 -6.37 -8.08
N TYR A 216 19.79 -7.14 -7.07
CA TYR A 216 19.61 -8.58 -7.19
C TYR A 216 18.49 -8.89 -8.20
N LEU A 217 17.31 -8.30 -8.03
CA LEU A 217 16.12 -8.56 -8.85
C LEU A 217 16.18 -7.99 -10.27
N TYR A 218 16.95 -6.93 -10.50
CA TYR A 218 16.86 -6.07 -11.69
C TYR A 218 16.93 -6.80 -13.03
N ASN A 219 17.70 -7.89 -13.11
CA ASN A 219 17.84 -8.64 -14.37
C ASN A 219 16.61 -9.50 -14.71
N GLY A 220 15.71 -9.74 -13.75
CA GLY A 220 14.48 -10.51 -13.97
C GLY A 220 13.24 -9.66 -14.20
N ILE A 221 13.30 -8.33 -14.14
CA ILE A 221 12.09 -7.49 -14.23
C ILE A 221 11.54 -7.40 -15.66
N ASP A 222 10.21 -7.31 -15.78
CA ASP A 222 9.54 -6.85 -16.99
C ASP A 222 9.27 -5.34 -16.88
N ASN A 223 10.13 -4.54 -17.51
CA ASN A 223 10.04 -3.08 -17.49
C ASN A 223 8.71 -2.54 -18.05
N ASN A 224 8.11 -3.20 -19.04
CA ASN A 224 6.86 -2.72 -19.62
C ASN A 224 5.70 -2.89 -18.64
N ARG A 225 5.67 -4.01 -17.93
CA ARG A 225 4.65 -4.29 -16.91
C ARG A 225 4.89 -3.45 -15.65
N LEU A 226 6.14 -3.29 -15.21
CA LEU A 226 6.49 -2.38 -14.13
C LEU A 226 5.95 -0.97 -14.41
N ASN A 227 6.21 -0.44 -15.61
CA ASN A 227 5.73 0.88 -15.99
C ASN A 227 4.20 1.00 -16.01
N ARG A 228 3.48 -0.07 -16.41
CA ARG A 228 2.01 -0.11 -16.40
C ARG A 228 1.42 -0.15 -14.99
N MET A 229 2.13 -0.73 -14.03
CA MET A 229 1.71 -0.73 -12.62
C MET A 229 1.97 0.65 -12.00
N ALA A 230 3.17 1.20 -12.24
CA ALA A 230 3.57 2.51 -11.74
C ALA A 230 2.79 3.69 -12.33
N ASN A 231 2.30 3.54 -13.56
CA ASN A 231 1.58 4.59 -14.29
C ASN A 231 0.31 3.99 -14.90
N PRO A 232 -0.73 3.73 -14.09
CA PRO A 232 -2.00 3.24 -14.60
C PRO A 232 -2.64 4.26 -15.55
N ASP A 233 -3.42 3.76 -16.52
CA ASP A 233 -4.17 4.63 -17.43
C ASP A 233 -5.23 5.41 -16.64
N VAL A 234 -5.26 6.73 -16.82
CA VAL A 234 -6.24 7.63 -16.19
C VAL A 234 -7.48 7.73 -17.09
N ASP A 235 -8.67 7.51 -16.54
CA ASP A 235 -9.91 7.68 -17.30
C ASP A 235 -10.21 9.16 -17.63
N ALA A 236 -11.07 9.37 -18.63
CA ALA A 236 -11.38 10.71 -19.11
C ALA A 236 -12.06 11.58 -18.04
N GLU A 237 -12.91 10.99 -17.20
CA GLU A 237 -13.63 11.71 -16.14
C GLU A 237 -12.67 12.23 -15.05
N THR A 238 -11.68 11.42 -14.70
CA THR A 238 -10.60 11.77 -13.76
C THR A 238 -9.74 12.89 -14.34
N LEU A 239 -9.35 12.80 -15.61
CA LEU A 239 -8.62 13.88 -16.29
C LEU A 239 -9.43 15.18 -16.35
N GLU A 240 -10.72 15.11 -16.61
CA GLU A 240 -11.61 16.27 -16.59
C GLU A 240 -11.70 16.90 -15.20
N LEU A 241 -11.80 16.09 -14.14
CA LEU A 241 -11.80 16.57 -12.76
C LEU A 241 -10.47 17.24 -12.40
N LEU A 242 -9.33 16.63 -12.76
CA LEU A 242 -8.01 17.24 -12.59
C LEU A 242 -7.93 18.59 -13.31
N ALA A 243 -8.40 18.67 -14.56
CA ALA A 243 -8.43 19.91 -15.32
C ALA A 243 -9.32 20.98 -14.66
N GLN A 244 -10.47 20.59 -14.10
CA GLN A 244 -11.33 21.48 -13.33
C GLN A 244 -10.65 21.96 -12.05
N ALA A 245 -9.99 21.06 -11.31
CA ALA A 245 -9.28 21.40 -10.09
C ALA A 245 -8.15 22.39 -10.35
N ILE A 246 -7.39 22.15 -11.41
CA ILE A 246 -6.35 23.07 -11.87
C ILE A 246 -6.98 24.40 -12.27
N THR A 247 -8.05 24.41 -13.06
CA THR A 247 -8.63 25.66 -13.58
C THR A 247 -9.31 26.50 -12.49
N ASN A 248 -9.99 25.87 -11.53
CA ASN A 248 -10.81 26.53 -10.51
C ASN A 248 -10.07 26.83 -9.20
N ARG A 249 -8.78 26.49 -9.11
CA ARG A 249 -7.97 26.75 -7.92
C ARG A 249 -7.95 28.24 -7.56
N ASP A 250 -8.23 28.52 -6.30
CA ASP A 250 -8.00 29.82 -5.67
C ASP A 250 -6.72 29.71 -4.87
N VAL A 251 -5.68 30.41 -5.31
CA VAL A 251 -4.36 30.40 -4.67
C VAL A 251 -4.19 31.67 -3.86
N ARG A 252 -4.08 31.50 -2.55
CA ARG A 252 -3.76 32.56 -1.57
C ARG A 252 -2.55 32.09 -0.80
N SER A 253 -1.37 32.39 -1.35
CA SER A 253 -0.09 31.90 -0.85
C SER A 253 -0.01 32.00 0.68
N PRO A 254 0.37 30.91 1.38
CA PRO A 254 0.90 29.65 0.85
C PRO A 254 -0.16 28.55 0.63
N PHE A 255 -1.44 28.90 0.46
CA PHE A 255 -2.54 27.93 0.38
C PHE A 255 -3.22 27.91 -0.99
N ALA A 256 -3.74 26.76 -1.38
CA ALA A 256 -4.65 26.65 -2.53
C ALA A 256 -5.92 25.88 -2.16
N ILE A 257 -7.07 26.37 -2.60
CA ILE A 257 -8.33 25.63 -2.47
C ILE A 257 -9.03 25.57 -3.82
N SER A 258 -9.45 24.37 -4.23
CA SER A 258 -10.24 24.17 -5.43
C SER A 258 -11.59 23.54 -5.13
N ASP A 259 -12.66 24.12 -5.66
CA ASP A 259 -13.99 23.51 -5.70
C ASP A 259 -14.24 23.02 -7.13
N VAL A 260 -14.33 21.71 -7.30
CA VAL A 260 -14.61 21.06 -8.59
C VAL A 260 -16.11 20.89 -8.85
N GLY A 261 -16.97 21.31 -7.92
CA GLY A 261 -18.43 21.21 -8.06
C GLY A 261 -18.90 19.75 -8.04
N THR A 262 -19.96 19.46 -8.79
CA THR A 262 -20.55 18.11 -8.85
C THR A 262 -19.75 17.22 -9.79
N VAL A 263 -19.34 16.05 -9.30
CA VAL A 263 -18.45 15.12 -10.01
C VAL A 263 -19.07 13.72 -10.10
N SER A 264 -18.74 12.99 -11.16
CA SER A 264 -19.12 11.59 -11.35
C SER A 264 -18.21 10.63 -10.57
N ASN A 265 -16.93 10.97 -10.45
CA ASN A 265 -15.92 10.20 -9.73
C ASN A 265 -15.36 10.98 -8.53
N THR A 266 -15.67 10.53 -7.30
CA THR A 266 -15.15 11.16 -6.09
C THR A 266 -13.73 10.73 -5.74
N ASP A 267 -13.25 9.62 -6.29
CA ASP A 267 -11.94 9.05 -5.97
C ASP A 267 -10.81 9.83 -6.66
N ALA A 268 -11.16 10.62 -7.69
CA ALA A 268 -10.28 11.57 -8.35
C ALA A 268 -10.06 12.88 -7.54
N ILE A 269 -10.85 13.16 -6.50
CA ILE A 269 -10.68 14.37 -5.65
C ILE A 269 -9.34 14.33 -4.87
N PRO A 270 -8.96 13.23 -4.20
CA PRO A 270 -7.62 13.05 -3.65
C PRO A 270 -6.50 13.28 -4.67
N GLN A 271 -6.59 12.67 -5.85
CA GLN A 271 -5.57 12.81 -6.91
C GLN A 271 -5.40 14.27 -7.32
N ALA A 272 -6.50 15.03 -7.41
CA ALA A 272 -6.44 16.45 -7.68
C ALA A 272 -5.75 17.26 -6.58
N ALA A 273 -5.91 16.85 -5.30
CA ALA A 273 -5.19 17.48 -4.21
C ALA A 273 -3.69 17.18 -4.27
N ASP A 274 -3.31 15.95 -4.63
CA ASP A 274 -1.92 15.54 -4.85
C ASP A 274 -1.27 16.37 -5.96
N GLU A 275 -1.94 16.55 -7.11
CA GLU A 275 -1.40 17.37 -8.21
C GLU A 275 -1.27 18.85 -7.85
N LEU A 276 -2.25 19.42 -7.13
CA LEU A 276 -2.21 20.82 -6.73
C LEU A 276 -1.18 21.10 -5.63
N GLU A 277 -0.81 20.12 -4.80
CA GLU A 277 0.26 20.26 -3.79
C GLU A 277 1.63 20.52 -4.44
N ARG A 278 1.81 20.08 -5.69
CA ARG A 278 3.06 20.29 -6.45
C ARG A 278 3.22 21.72 -6.97
N LEU A 279 2.22 22.59 -6.76
CA LEU A 279 2.31 23.99 -7.15
C LEU A 279 3.38 24.72 -6.34
N ASP A 280 4.26 25.42 -7.05
CA ASP A 280 5.26 26.27 -6.41
C ASP A 280 4.60 27.31 -5.47
N CYS A 281 5.26 27.58 -4.35
CA CYS A 281 4.80 28.47 -3.27
C CYS A 281 3.50 28.04 -2.55
N VAL A 282 2.98 26.84 -2.80
CA VAL A 282 1.85 26.26 -2.06
C VAL A 282 2.36 25.19 -1.10
N THR A 283 1.95 25.26 0.16
CA THR A 283 2.34 24.30 1.21
C THR A 283 1.16 23.57 1.82
N ALA A 284 -0.07 24.00 1.55
CA ALA A 284 -1.28 23.26 1.90
C ALA A 284 -2.39 23.47 0.86
N VAL A 285 -3.09 22.39 0.56
CA VAL A 285 -4.15 22.32 -0.45
C VAL A 285 -5.39 21.67 0.12
N VAL A 286 -6.56 22.15 -0.27
CA VAL A 286 -7.84 21.44 -0.11
C VAL A 286 -8.60 21.42 -1.43
N VAL A 287 -8.99 20.24 -1.88
CA VAL A 287 -9.92 20.05 -3.01
C VAL A 287 -11.25 19.57 -2.46
N MET A 288 -12.35 20.18 -2.95
CA MET A 288 -13.70 19.80 -2.60
C MET A 288 -14.56 19.57 -3.85
N GLY A 289 -15.43 18.58 -3.81
CA GLY A 289 -16.41 18.27 -4.86
C GLY A 289 -17.57 17.48 -4.27
N ASP A 290 -18.72 17.46 -4.93
CA ASP A 290 -19.90 16.72 -4.45
C ASP A 290 -20.34 15.62 -5.40
N LYS A 291 -20.91 14.57 -4.80
CA LYS A 291 -21.64 13.52 -5.50
C LYS A 291 -22.80 13.09 -4.61
N ASP A 292 -23.98 12.91 -5.19
CA ASP A 292 -25.19 12.45 -4.50
C ASP A 292 -25.52 13.26 -3.23
N GLY A 293 -25.34 14.58 -3.27
CA GLY A 293 -25.66 15.49 -2.16
C GLY A 293 -24.64 15.50 -1.02
N VAL A 294 -23.48 14.84 -1.18
CA VAL A 294 -22.40 14.81 -0.18
C VAL A 294 -21.14 15.41 -0.77
N ILE A 295 -20.63 16.48 -0.15
CA ILE A 295 -19.32 17.07 -0.45
C ILE A 295 -18.24 16.16 0.14
N ARG A 296 -17.26 15.80 -0.68
CA ARG A 296 -16.01 15.17 -0.30
C ARG A 296 -14.90 16.21 -0.27
N LEU A 297 -14.08 16.15 0.78
CA LEU A 297 -12.89 16.97 0.97
C LEU A 297 -11.66 16.08 0.89
N ALA A 298 -10.63 16.52 0.19
CA ALA A 298 -9.28 15.97 0.27
C ALA A 298 -8.28 17.08 0.52
N GLY A 299 -7.51 16.96 1.59
CA GLY A 299 -6.47 17.90 1.95
C GLY A 299 -5.09 17.30 1.89
N ARG A 300 -4.10 18.13 1.53
CA ARG A 300 -2.66 17.82 1.54
C ARG A 300 -1.87 18.97 2.15
N SER A 301 -0.81 18.66 2.88
CA SER A 301 0.05 19.65 3.50
C SER A 301 1.48 19.15 3.60
N SER A 302 2.40 19.94 3.04
CA SER A 302 3.84 19.77 3.20
C SER A 302 4.42 20.61 4.37
N ASP A 303 3.58 21.43 5.01
CA ASP A 303 3.92 22.28 6.16
C ASP A 303 3.61 21.58 7.50
N ASP A 304 4.65 21.36 8.32
CA ASP A 304 4.53 20.73 9.65
C ASP A 304 3.65 21.51 10.63
N ARG A 305 3.41 22.80 10.38
CA ARG A 305 2.57 23.65 11.24
C ARG A 305 1.09 23.43 10.98
N ILE A 306 0.74 22.75 9.88
CA ILE A 306 -0.63 22.57 9.41
C ILE A 306 -0.97 21.09 9.49
N HIS A 307 -1.71 20.71 10.53
CA HIS A 307 -2.20 19.34 10.67
C HIS A 307 -3.52 19.19 9.91
N MET A 308 -3.45 18.68 8.68
CA MET A 308 -4.59 18.66 7.75
C MET A 308 -5.80 17.89 8.29
N GLY A 309 -5.59 16.69 8.86
CA GLY A 309 -6.68 15.92 9.45
C GLY A 309 -7.42 16.62 10.59
N LYS A 310 -6.71 17.36 11.45
CA LYS A 310 -7.30 18.13 12.55
C LYS A 310 -8.11 19.32 12.03
N ILE A 311 -7.56 20.05 11.06
CA ILE A 311 -8.25 21.19 10.43
C ILE A 311 -9.59 20.74 9.84
N LEU A 312 -9.56 19.70 8.99
CA LEU A 312 -10.77 19.21 8.35
C LEU A 312 -11.76 18.64 9.36
N GLY A 313 -11.28 17.88 10.36
CA GLY A 313 -12.14 17.38 11.45
C GLY A 313 -12.85 18.51 12.19
N THR A 314 -12.11 19.49 12.71
CA THR A 314 -12.67 20.62 13.46
C THR A 314 -13.68 21.44 12.64
N LEU A 315 -13.41 21.67 11.36
CA LEU A 315 -14.36 22.38 10.49
C LEU A 315 -15.64 21.59 10.29
N THR A 316 -15.54 20.26 10.12
CA THR A 316 -16.71 19.39 9.95
C THR A 316 -17.51 19.17 11.23
N ASP A 317 -16.90 19.26 12.42
CA ASP A 317 -17.59 19.05 13.72
C ASP A 317 -18.77 20.01 13.93
N SER A 318 -18.72 21.18 13.31
CA SER A 318 -19.77 22.20 13.38
C SER A 318 -21.01 21.88 12.52
N ILE A 319 -20.91 20.89 11.62
CA ILE A 319 -21.96 20.55 10.65
C ILE A 319 -22.58 19.20 11.03
N PRO A 320 -23.92 19.12 11.23
CA PRO A 320 -24.58 17.87 11.56
C PRO A 320 -24.29 16.76 10.53
N LEU A 321 -23.98 15.56 11.01
CA LEU A 321 -23.69 14.37 10.20
C LEU A 321 -22.53 14.54 9.19
N ALA A 322 -21.74 15.60 9.31
CA ALA A 322 -20.44 15.68 8.67
C ALA A 322 -19.39 14.90 9.48
N GLY A 323 -18.30 14.53 8.82
CA GLY A 323 -17.16 13.90 9.47
C GLY A 323 -15.90 14.14 8.69
N GLY A 324 -14.84 14.50 9.40
CA GLY A 324 -13.53 14.80 8.84
C GLY A 324 -12.42 14.31 9.76
N GLY A 325 -11.24 14.11 9.20
CA GLY A 325 -10.10 13.57 9.94
C GLY A 325 -8.93 13.23 9.04
N GLY A 326 -7.98 12.47 9.58
CA GLY A 326 -6.79 12.01 8.87
C GLY A 326 -5.51 12.25 9.67
N HIS A 327 -4.40 12.32 8.96
CA HIS A 327 -3.04 12.47 9.51
C HIS A 327 -2.55 13.92 9.42
N ALA A 328 -1.30 14.15 9.80
CA ALA A 328 -0.69 15.48 9.75
C ALA A 328 -0.61 16.01 8.31
N ARG A 329 -0.16 15.17 7.37
CA ARG A 329 0.14 15.50 5.97
C ARG A 329 -1.06 15.37 5.03
N MET A 330 -2.05 14.57 5.40
CA MET A 330 -3.23 14.31 4.57
C MET A 330 -4.49 14.26 5.42
N GLY A 331 -5.60 14.76 4.87
CA GLY A 331 -6.90 14.70 5.53
C GLY A 331 -8.03 14.48 4.55
N GLY A 332 -9.15 13.97 5.05
CA GLY A 332 -10.37 13.77 4.28
C GLY A 332 -11.58 14.25 5.06
N GLY A 333 -12.67 14.52 4.34
CA GLY A 333 -13.94 14.89 4.96
C GLY A 333 -15.15 14.58 4.09
N ARG A 334 -16.31 14.41 4.74
CA ARG A 334 -17.62 14.22 4.11
C ARG A 334 -18.61 15.17 4.75
N ILE A 335 -19.31 15.96 3.95
CA ILE A 335 -20.30 16.94 4.42
C ILE A 335 -21.60 16.77 3.61
N PRO A 336 -22.71 16.34 4.22
CA PRO A 336 -24.01 16.36 3.54
C PRO A 336 -24.46 17.81 3.29
N ILE A 337 -24.75 18.15 2.03
CA ILE A 337 -25.09 19.52 1.60
C ILE A 337 -26.31 20.03 2.37
N GLU A 338 -27.33 19.18 2.56
CA GLU A 338 -28.55 19.54 3.30
C GLU A 338 -28.29 19.99 4.74
N HIS A 339 -27.25 19.48 5.40
CA HIS A 339 -26.91 19.86 6.76
C HIS A 339 -25.98 21.06 6.81
N MET A 340 -25.16 21.22 5.77
CA MET A 340 -24.34 22.42 5.57
C MET A 340 -25.24 23.64 5.35
N GLU A 341 -26.27 23.53 4.53
CA GLU A 341 -27.27 24.60 4.28
C GLU A 341 -28.23 24.85 5.47
N GLY A 342 -28.14 24.02 6.51
CA GLY A 342 -28.77 24.20 7.81
C GLY A 342 -30.00 23.30 8.06
N LEU A 343 -30.09 22.73 9.26
CA LEU A 343 -31.30 22.06 9.77
C LEU A 343 -32.00 23.00 10.78
N GLY A 344 -33.16 23.57 10.42
CA GLY A 344 -33.95 24.41 11.33
C GLY A 344 -33.57 25.90 11.31
N PRO A 345 -33.78 26.69 12.41
CA PRO A 345 -33.76 28.16 12.36
C PRO A 345 -32.36 28.81 12.32
N GLY A 346 -31.29 28.03 12.14
CA GLY A 346 -29.94 28.54 11.94
C GLY A 346 -29.72 29.00 10.49
N LYS A 347 -28.85 29.99 10.28
CA LYS A 347 -28.33 30.27 8.93
C LYS A 347 -27.30 29.18 8.64
N GLY A 348 -27.56 28.32 7.65
CA GLY A 348 -26.55 27.38 7.16
C GLY A 348 -25.31 28.07 6.61
N LEU A 349 -24.32 27.26 6.28
CA LEU A 349 -23.05 27.64 5.69
C LEU A 349 -23.09 27.37 4.17
N SER A 350 -22.85 28.39 3.36
CA SER A 350 -22.69 28.20 1.92
C SER A 350 -21.33 27.57 1.58
N ARG A 351 -21.22 26.95 0.39
CA ARG A 351 -19.93 26.44 -0.12
C ARG A 351 -18.83 27.51 -0.13
N ALA A 352 -19.18 28.73 -0.51
CA ALA A 352 -18.24 29.85 -0.54
C ALA A 352 -17.77 30.24 0.87
N GLU A 353 -18.68 30.28 1.85
CA GLU A 353 -18.31 30.57 3.24
C GLU A 353 -17.45 29.45 3.85
N PHE A 354 -17.75 28.18 3.54
CA PHE A 354 -16.92 27.06 3.95
C PHE A 354 -15.50 27.14 3.36
N LYS A 355 -15.39 27.51 2.06
CA LYS A 355 -14.09 27.78 1.42
C LYS A 355 -13.29 28.87 2.15
N GLU A 356 -13.95 29.95 2.58
CA GLU A 356 -13.28 30.99 3.37
C GLU A 356 -12.85 30.50 4.76
N GLN A 357 -13.65 29.64 5.40
CA GLN A 357 -13.26 29.03 6.69
C GLN A 357 -12.05 28.11 6.55
N LEU A 358 -11.92 27.37 5.44
CA LEU A 358 -10.75 26.54 5.16
C LEU A 358 -9.47 27.39 5.09
N PHE A 359 -9.49 28.53 4.39
CA PHE A 359 -8.33 29.44 4.35
C PHE A 359 -7.96 29.97 5.74
N LYS A 360 -8.96 30.38 6.53
CA LYS A 360 -8.75 30.85 7.90
C LYS A 360 -8.16 29.78 8.80
N ALA A 361 -8.70 28.57 8.75
CA ALA A 361 -8.23 27.45 9.54
C ALA A 361 -6.78 27.07 9.18
N MET A 362 -6.43 27.06 7.89
CA MET A 362 -5.04 26.83 7.45
C MET A 362 -4.09 27.96 7.90
N ASN A 363 -4.60 29.18 8.09
CA ASN A 363 -3.86 30.31 8.67
C ASN A 363 -3.79 30.28 10.21
N GLY A 364 -4.39 29.27 10.86
CA GLY A 364 -4.47 29.15 12.31
C GLY A 364 -5.53 30.04 12.97
N GLU A 365 -6.46 30.59 12.19
CA GLU A 365 -7.61 31.36 12.67
C GLU A 365 -8.79 30.40 12.90
N PHE A 366 -9.01 30.00 14.16
CA PHE A 366 -10.14 29.18 14.62
C PHE A 366 -11.08 29.97 15.53
#